data_AF-A0A7S2IN61-F1
#
_entry.id   AF-A0A7S2IN61-F1
#
_cell.length_a   1.000
_cell.length_b   1.000
_cell.length_c   1.000
_cell.angle_alpha   90.00
_cell.angle_beta   90.00
_cell.angle_gamma   90.00
#
_symmetry.space_group_name_H-M   'P 1'
#
loop_
_entity.id
_entity.type
_entity.pdbx_description
1 polymer ?
#
loop_
_entity_poly.entity_id
_entity_poly.type
_entity_poly.pdbx_seq_one_letter_code
_entity_poly.pdbx_strand_id
1 'polypeptide(L)'
;AEAGVIPPHMLLQWSAAMLVLGALQPPVTPLGCMRCRQSSLVALVDEMDSVSEPVTVSNKTVAMQQQTAGLVPAATQQQLVPVGLRWCADASIRIFLIGCLHQSVMMGAWHAYEAAALSRPIMTKAATSGVAYFVGDAIAQQLSGTRDRGRLVSASIAGTISHGPQLHFWTVALEHFQLPLAAKVALDQTVFSLYLNAAFCVVSDMLQRRPLRAALRKARCAAWPCLKAGWRFWPLAHILTYSVIPLHLRVLWVDALEVGWVAILSTCIARSAAMRIDTAKPGAQSVAKVAQLPDHR
;
A
#
# COMPACT_ATOMS: atom_id res chain seq x y z
N ALA A 1 -20.70 -24.95 10.92
CA ALA A 1 -20.03 -24.97 9.62
C ALA A 1 -20.81 -24.05 8.70
N GLU A 2 -20.45 -22.77 8.65
CA GLU A 2 -20.92 -21.84 7.63
C GLU A 2 -19.69 -21.05 7.19
N ALA A 3 -19.41 -21.17 5.90
CA ALA A 3 -18.21 -20.66 5.28
C ALA A 3 -18.26 -19.13 5.21
N GLY A 4 -17.27 -18.47 5.80
CA GLY A 4 -16.97 -17.06 5.56
C GLY A 4 -16.43 -16.88 4.15
N VAL A 5 -17.34 -16.83 3.17
CA VAL A 5 -17.05 -16.43 1.80
C VAL A 5 -16.76 -14.93 1.82
N ILE A 6 -15.52 -14.56 1.52
CA ILE A 6 -15.09 -13.18 1.30
C ILE A 6 -15.91 -12.64 0.12
N PRO A 7 -16.59 -11.48 0.24
CA PRO A 7 -17.43 -11.00 -0.82
C PRO A 7 -16.58 -10.64 -2.06
N PRO A 8 -17.02 -11.01 -3.28
CA PRO A 8 -16.19 -10.92 -4.49
C PRO A 8 -15.75 -9.50 -4.86
N HIS A 9 -16.49 -8.47 -4.41
CA HIS A 9 -16.09 -7.07 -4.61
C HIS A 9 -14.81 -6.69 -3.84
N MET A 10 -14.52 -7.34 -2.71
CA MET A 10 -13.24 -7.14 -2.02
C MET A 10 -12.10 -7.78 -2.85
N LEU A 11 -12.25 -9.00 -3.33
CA LEU A 11 -11.20 -9.65 -4.15
C LEU A 11 -10.88 -8.86 -5.44
N LEU A 12 -11.89 -8.21 -6.04
CA LEU A 12 -11.73 -7.29 -7.18
C LEU A 12 -11.00 -5.98 -6.82
N GLN A 13 -11.27 -5.40 -5.64
CA GLN A 13 -10.53 -4.23 -5.15
C GLN A 13 -9.07 -4.55 -4.84
N TRP A 14 -8.80 -5.75 -4.32
CA TRP A 14 -7.45 -6.22 -4.02
C TRP A 14 -6.65 -6.56 -5.29
N SER A 15 -7.28 -7.13 -6.32
CA SER A 15 -6.64 -7.38 -7.61
C SER A 15 -6.39 -6.08 -8.40
N ALA A 16 -7.29 -5.10 -8.33
CA ALA A 16 -7.06 -3.76 -8.88
C ALA A 16 -5.90 -3.04 -8.16
N ALA A 17 -5.80 -3.15 -6.84
CA ALA A 17 -4.69 -2.59 -6.07
C ALA A 17 -3.34 -3.25 -6.40
N MET A 18 -3.32 -4.57 -6.61
CA MET A 18 -2.12 -5.31 -7.04
C MET A 18 -1.72 -5.01 -8.48
N LEU A 19 -2.67 -4.75 -9.38
CA LEU A 19 -2.41 -4.27 -10.74
C LEU A 19 -1.82 -2.86 -10.75
N VAL A 20 -2.32 -1.96 -9.90
CA VAL A 20 -1.77 -0.60 -9.75
C VAL A 20 -0.37 -0.63 -9.13
N LEU A 21 -0.11 -1.52 -8.18
CA LEU A 21 1.22 -1.70 -7.59
C LEU A 21 2.20 -2.43 -8.52
N GLY A 22 1.72 -3.37 -9.34
CA GLY A 22 2.51 -4.06 -10.37
C GLY A 22 2.87 -3.15 -11.55
N ALA A 23 1.98 -2.21 -11.92
CA ALA A 23 2.25 -1.21 -12.96
C ALA A 23 3.22 -0.10 -12.51
N LEU A 24 3.55 -0.03 -11.21
CA LEU A 24 4.52 0.92 -10.64
C LEU A 24 5.94 0.35 -10.56
N GLN A 25 6.20 -0.88 -11.03
CA GLN A 25 7.56 -1.36 -11.20
C GLN A 25 8.16 -0.74 -12.49
N PRO A 26 9.21 0.10 -12.40
CA PRO A 26 9.93 0.49 -13.60
C PRO A 26 10.59 -0.76 -14.22
N PRO A 27 10.57 -0.91 -15.56
CA PRO A 27 11.26 -2.01 -16.21
C PRO A 27 12.75 -1.91 -15.88
N VAL A 28 13.32 -3.01 -15.40
CA VAL A 28 14.75 -3.15 -15.14
C VAL A 28 15.46 -3.17 -16.50
N THR A 29 15.88 -2.01 -17.00
CA THR A 29 16.77 -1.91 -18.16
C THR A 29 18.20 -1.64 -17.70
N PRO A 30 19.20 -2.29 -18.30
CA PRO A 30 20.59 -2.13 -17.92
C PRO A 30 21.06 -0.69 -18.22
N LEU A 31 21.84 -0.15 -17.28
CA LEU A 31 22.51 1.15 -17.32
C LEU A 31 23.25 1.35 -18.66
N GLY A 32 22.59 2.03 -19.60
CA GLY A 32 23.14 2.32 -20.91
C GLY A 32 22.44 3.50 -21.56
N CYS A 33 23.04 4.68 -21.40
CA CYS A 33 22.84 5.86 -22.26
C CYS A 33 21.50 6.61 -22.17
N MET A 34 21.20 7.25 -21.03
CA MET A 34 20.14 8.29 -20.98
C MET A 34 20.54 9.60 -21.69
N ARG A 35 21.83 9.82 -22.01
CA ARG A 35 22.26 10.98 -22.83
C ARG A 35 21.82 10.88 -24.29
N CYS A 36 21.62 9.67 -24.83
CA CYS A 36 21.09 9.49 -26.18
C CYS A 36 19.58 9.81 -26.28
N ARG A 37 18.81 9.56 -25.21
CA ARG A 37 17.33 9.66 -25.26
C ARG A 37 16.82 11.09 -25.23
N GLN A 38 17.56 12.00 -24.61
CA GLN A 38 17.22 13.43 -24.59
C GLN A 38 17.50 14.08 -25.96
N SER A 39 18.56 13.63 -26.65
CA SER A 39 18.82 14.03 -28.05
C SER A 39 17.77 13.49 -29.01
N SER A 40 17.26 12.27 -28.81
CA SER A 40 16.18 11.71 -29.64
C SER A 40 14.85 12.45 -29.50
N LEU A 41 14.55 13.05 -28.34
CA LEU A 41 13.34 13.85 -28.13
C LEU A 41 13.44 15.24 -28.77
N VAL A 42 14.61 15.87 -28.74
CA VAL A 42 14.84 17.13 -29.48
C VAL A 42 14.85 16.87 -30.98
N ALA A 43 15.44 15.76 -31.45
CA ALA A 43 15.39 15.37 -32.85
C ALA A 43 13.97 15.05 -33.34
N LEU A 44 13.12 14.43 -32.51
CA LEU A 44 11.70 14.18 -32.85
C LEU A 44 10.88 15.47 -32.92
N VAL A 45 11.22 16.49 -32.12
CA VAL A 45 10.58 17.80 -32.17
C VAL A 45 11.06 18.59 -33.40
N ASP A 46 12.35 18.54 -33.75
CA ASP A 46 12.89 19.15 -34.98
C ASP A 46 12.38 18.46 -36.25
N GLU A 47 12.22 17.12 -36.24
CA GLU A 47 11.69 16.36 -37.37
C GLU A 47 10.19 16.65 -37.58
N MET A 48 9.44 16.94 -36.51
CA MET A 48 8.05 17.40 -36.60
C MET A 48 7.92 18.83 -37.16
N ASP A 49 8.88 19.72 -36.89
CA ASP A 49 8.90 21.07 -37.48
C ASP A 49 9.34 21.06 -38.95
N SER A 50 10.19 20.11 -39.36
CA SER A 50 10.66 19.94 -40.76
C SER A 50 9.65 19.33 -41.74
N VAL A 51 8.55 18.72 -41.24
CA VAL A 51 7.46 18.16 -42.08
C VAL A 51 6.48 19.25 -42.57
N SER A 52 6.81 20.51 -42.32
CA SER A 52 6.08 21.70 -42.79
C SER A 52 6.47 22.12 -44.21
N GLU A 53 6.68 21.20 -45.15
CA GLU A 53 6.79 21.54 -46.58
C GLU A 53 5.38 21.65 -47.19
N PRO A 54 5.07 22.69 -47.97
CA PRO A 54 3.76 22.86 -48.59
C PRO A 54 3.55 21.76 -49.63
N VAL A 55 2.60 20.86 -49.35
CA VAL A 55 2.12 19.87 -50.33
C VAL A 55 1.65 20.61 -51.60
N THR A 56 2.37 20.45 -52.70
CA THR A 56 1.94 20.91 -54.03
C THR A 56 0.69 20.14 -54.45
N VAL A 57 -0.46 20.77 -54.27
CA VAL A 57 -1.76 20.28 -54.76
C VAL A 57 -1.78 20.41 -56.28
N SER A 58 -2.02 19.29 -56.98
CA SER A 58 -2.17 19.24 -58.43
C SER A 58 -3.27 20.19 -58.92
N ASN A 59 -2.98 20.95 -59.99
CA ASN A 59 -3.81 22.02 -60.55
C ASN A 59 -5.26 21.63 -60.92
N LYS A 60 -5.64 20.34 -60.89
CA LYS A 60 -7.00 19.89 -61.17
C LYS A 60 -7.95 20.00 -59.98
N THR A 61 -7.46 20.01 -58.74
CA THR A 61 -8.32 20.09 -57.55
C THR A 61 -8.67 21.54 -57.20
N VAL A 62 -7.78 22.49 -57.53
CA VAL A 62 -8.00 23.94 -57.29
C VAL A 62 -9.16 24.49 -58.14
N ALA A 63 -9.31 24.00 -59.37
CA ALA A 63 -10.36 24.47 -60.28
C ALA A 63 -11.78 24.11 -59.82
N MET A 64 -11.96 23.01 -59.08
CA MET A 64 -13.28 22.59 -58.59
C MET A 64 -13.67 23.27 -57.27
N GLN A 65 -12.71 23.82 -56.54
CA GLN A 65 -12.93 24.46 -55.23
C GLN A 65 -13.18 25.98 -55.33
N GLN A 66 -12.77 26.61 -56.43
CA GLN A 66 -13.02 28.03 -56.68
C GLN A 66 -14.48 28.35 -57.07
N GLN A 67 -15.27 27.36 -57.46
CA GLN A 67 -16.65 27.58 -57.91
C GLN A 67 -17.70 27.61 -56.80
N THR A 68 -17.34 27.20 -55.57
CA THR A 68 -18.23 27.26 -54.38
C THR A 68 -17.77 28.23 -53.29
N ALA A 69 -16.61 28.85 -53.44
CA ALA A 69 -16.05 29.77 -52.44
C ALA A 69 -16.54 31.24 -52.55
N GLY A 70 -17.49 31.53 -53.45
CA GLY A 70 -17.99 32.89 -53.71
C GLY A 70 -19.08 33.41 -52.75
N LEU A 71 -19.50 32.65 -51.73
CA LEU A 71 -20.69 33.00 -50.94
C LEU A 71 -20.52 32.98 -49.41
N VAL A 72 -19.30 32.94 -48.87
CA VAL A 72 -19.10 33.01 -47.41
C VAL A 72 -18.05 34.07 -47.05
N PRO A 73 -18.42 35.14 -46.31
CA PRO A 73 -17.47 36.17 -45.90
C PRO A 73 -16.37 35.62 -44.99
N ALA A 74 -15.16 36.13 -45.15
CA ALA A 74 -13.93 35.74 -44.43
C ALA A 74 -13.97 35.91 -42.90
N ALA A 75 -15.03 36.51 -42.33
CA ALA A 75 -15.18 36.69 -40.89
C ALA A 75 -15.54 35.41 -40.12
N THR A 76 -15.93 34.32 -40.80
CA THR A 76 -16.47 33.12 -40.13
C THR A 76 -15.46 31.97 -39.98
N GLN A 77 -14.25 32.06 -40.57
CA GLN A 77 -13.28 30.95 -40.53
C GLN A 77 -12.44 30.84 -39.25
N GLN A 78 -12.45 31.83 -38.34
CA GLN A 78 -11.64 31.78 -37.12
C GLN A 78 -12.31 31.10 -35.91
N GLN A 79 -13.56 30.64 -36.01
CA GLN A 79 -14.37 30.32 -34.82
C GLN A 79 -15.02 28.93 -34.79
N LEU A 80 -14.39 27.92 -35.42
CA LEU A 80 -14.97 26.55 -35.50
C LEU A 80 -14.02 25.43 -35.09
N VAL A 81 -13.12 25.66 -34.12
CA VAL A 81 -12.72 24.51 -33.29
C VAL A 81 -13.83 24.38 -32.25
N PRO A 82 -14.69 23.35 -32.32
CA PRO A 82 -15.81 23.21 -31.39
C PRO A 82 -15.22 23.24 -29.98
N VAL A 83 -15.75 24.15 -29.15
CA VAL A 83 -15.25 24.45 -27.80
C VAL A 83 -14.98 23.15 -27.04
N GLY A 84 -15.84 22.14 -27.17
CA GLY A 84 -15.67 20.80 -26.58
C GLY A 84 -14.40 20.04 -26.99
N LEU A 85 -13.91 20.16 -28.23
CA LEU A 85 -12.68 19.48 -28.69
C LEU A 85 -11.41 20.12 -28.11
N ARG A 86 -11.44 21.45 -27.87
CA ARG A 86 -10.37 22.15 -27.12
C ARG A 86 -10.36 21.75 -25.65
N TRP A 87 -11.53 21.60 -25.02
CA TRP A 87 -11.64 21.10 -23.63
C TRP A 87 -11.13 19.67 -23.50
N CYS A 88 -11.47 18.78 -24.45
CA CYS A 88 -10.99 17.40 -24.43
C CYS A 88 -9.47 17.30 -24.65
N ALA A 89 -8.90 18.12 -25.55
CA ALA A 89 -7.46 18.17 -25.76
C ALA A 89 -6.72 18.75 -24.53
N ASP A 90 -7.22 19.83 -23.94
CA ASP A 90 -6.65 20.44 -22.72
C ASP A 90 -6.72 19.49 -21.52
N ALA A 91 -7.85 18.79 -21.34
CA ALA A 91 -8.00 17.79 -20.28
C ALA A 91 -7.05 16.60 -20.47
N SER A 92 -6.89 16.12 -21.71
CA SER A 92 -5.99 14.99 -22.02
C SER A 92 -4.53 15.35 -21.79
N ILE A 93 -4.11 16.55 -22.20
CA ILE A 93 -2.76 17.08 -21.95
C ILE A 93 -2.53 17.24 -20.44
N ARG A 94 -3.49 17.79 -19.68
CA ARG A 94 -3.38 17.91 -18.21
C ARG A 94 -3.27 16.55 -17.54
N ILE A 95 -4.08 15.57 -17.93
CA ILE A 95 -4.01 14.20 -17.39
C ILE A 95 -2.64 13.58 -17.68
N PHE A 96 -2.14 13.74 -18.91
CA PHE A 96 -0.81 13.27 -19.29
C PHE A 96 0.30 13.95 -18.49
N LEU A 97 0.26 15.28 -18.36
CA LEU A 97 1.24 16.04 -17.58
C LEU A 97 1.19 15.69 -16.08
N ILE A 98 0.00 15.50 -15.51
CA ILE A 98 -0.17 15.01 -14.13
C ILE A 98 0.42 13.60 -14.01
N GLY A 99 0.20 12.73 -15.00
CA GLY A 99 0.80 11.40 -15.07
C GLY A 99 2.32 11.43 -15.11
N CYS A 100 2.90 12.27 -15.97
CA CYS A 100 4.36 12.46 -16.07
C CYS A 100 4.95 13.05 -14.79
N LEU A 101 4.29 14.04 -14.18
CA LEU A 101 4.71 14.62 -12.92
C LEU A 101 4.65 13.60 -11.79
N HIS A 102 3.54 12.85 -11.70
CA HIS A 102 3.37 11.78 -10.73
C HIS A 102 4.49 10.74 -10.88
N GLN A 103 4.76 10.27 -12.09
CA GLN A 103 5.82 9.29 -12.35
C GLN A 103 7.21 9.84 -12.01
N SER A 104 7.49 11.10 -12.34
CA SER A 104 8.77 11.74 -12.01
C SER A 104 8.98 11.86 -10.50
N VAL A 105 7.94 12.28 -9.77
CA VAL A 105 7.97 12.39 -8.31
C VAL A 105 8.13 11.02 -7.66
N MET A 106 7.39 10.00 -8.11
CA MET A 106 7.48 8.64 -7.58
C MET A 106 8.87 8.03 -7.81
N MET A 107 9.43 8.19 -9.02
CA MET A 107 10.78 7.71 -9.33
C MET A 107 11.84 8.45 -8.50
N GLY A 108 11.70 9.76 -8.32
CA GLY A 108 12.58 10.54 -7.45
C GLY A 108 12.52 10.06 -5.99
N ALA A 109 11.32 9.82 -5.46
CA ALA A 109 11.12 9.31 -4.11
C ALA A 109 11.69 7.89 -3.95
N TRP A 110 11.52 7.02 -4.96
CA TRP A 110 12.09 5.68 -4.98
C TRP A 110 13.62 5.72 -4.89
N HIS A 111 14.27 6.48 -5.76
CA HIS A 111 15.73 6.60 -5.75
C HIS A 111 16.27 7.25 -4.47
N ALA A 112 15.55 8.24 -3.93
CA ALA A 112 15.90 8.86 -2.65
C ALA A 112 15.80 7.86 -1.50
N TYR A 113 14.74 7.05 -1.46
CA TYR A 113 14.59 5.97 -0.48
C TYR A 113 15.72 4.94 -0.62
N GLU A 114 15.98 4.47 -1.83
CA GLU A 114 17.01 3.46 -2.09
C GLU A 114 18.40 3.95 -1.63
N ALA A 115 18.77 5.18 -1.99
CA ALA A 115 20.02 5.81 -1.54
C ALA A 115 20.07 5.96 -0.01
N ALA A 116 18.97 6.36 0.63
CA ALA A 116 18.88 6.48 2.08
C ALA A 116 18.92 5.12 2.80
N ALA A 117 18.33 4.08 2.21
CA ALA A 117 18.28 2.73 2.76
C ALA A 117 19.63 2.01 2.69
N LEU A 118 20.48 2.40 1.76
CA LEU A 118 21.87 1.93 1.64
C LEU A 118 22.82 2.73 2.53
N SER A 119 22.70 4.07 2.58
CA SER A 119 23.60 4.93 3.36
C SER A 119 23.33 4.91 4.86
N ARG A 120 22.06 4.89 5.28
CA ARG A 120 21.63 4.93 6.68
C ARG A 120 20.51 3.91 6.93
N PRO A 121 20.79 2.60 6.79
CA PRO A 121 19.76 1.55 6.74
C PRO A 121 18.80 1.57 7.93
N ILE A 122 19.33 1.67 9.15
CA ILE A 122 18.51 1.60 10.37
C ILE A 122 17.53 2.78 10.44
N MET A 123 18.03 4.01 10.26
CA MET A 123 17.21 5.21 10.40
C MET A 123 16.14 5.28 9.32
N THR A 124 16.50 4.96 8.08
CA THR A 124 15.56 5.00 6.95
C THR A 124 14.44 3.98 7.14
N LYS A 125 14.78 2.74 7.53
CA LYS A 125 13.81 1.67 7.75
C LYS A 125 12.95 1.92 8.99
N ALA A 126 13.53 2.44 10.07
CA ALA A 126 12.79 2.89 11.25
C ALA A 126 11.78 3.99 10.89
N ALA A 127 12.18 4.98 10.11
CA ALA A 127 11.29 6.06 9.69
C ALA A 127 10.11 5.53 8.85
N THR A 128 10.37 4.67 7.86
CA THR A 128 9.29 4.11 7.03
C THR A 128 8.34 3.21 7.80
N SER A 129 8.85 2.38 8.71
CA SER A 129 7.99 1.58 9.59
C SER A 129 7.11 2.47 10.49
N GLY A 130 7.66 3.60 11.00
CA GLY A 130 6.88 4.57 11.76
C GLY A 130 5.69 5.16 10.98
N VAL A 131 5.92 5.46 9.70
CA VAL A 131 4.86 5.94 8.78
C VAL A 131 3.85 4.84 8.49
N ALA A 132 4.31 3.62 8.19
CA ALA A 132 3.43 2.49 7.90
C ALA A 132 2.48 2.20 9.07
N TYR A 133 3.00 2.16 10.30
CA TYR A 133 2.19 1.95 11.49
C TYR A 133 1.24 3.12 11.77
N PHE A 134 1.65 4.36 11.52
CA PHE A 134 0.76 5.52 11.61
C PHE A 134 -0.43 5.39 10.64
N VAL A 135 -0.14 5.10 9.37
CA VAL A 135 -1.16 4.97 8.31
C VAL A 135 -2.07 3.78 8.60
N GLY A 136 -1.50 2.62 8.94
CA GLY A 136 -2.27 1.42 9.28
C GLY A 136 -3.18 1.62 10.48
N ASP A 137 -2.71 2.27 11.54
CA ASP A 137 -3.53 2.55 12.72
C ASP A 137 -4.60 3.61 12.43
N ALA A 138 -4.30 4.64 11.62
CA ALA A 138 -5.29 5.62 11.17
C ALA A 138 -6.44 4.97 10.40
N ILE A 139 -6.12 4.06 9.46
CA ILE A 139 -7.12 3.29 8.71
C ILE A 139 -7.92 2.39 9.67
N ALA A 140 -7.26 1.68 10.58
CA ALA A 140 -7.92 0.80 11.53
C ALA A 140 -8.92 1.56 12.43
N GLN A 141 -8.53 2.75 12.88
CA GLN A 141 -9.37 3.65 13.67
C GLN A 141 -10.59 4.13 12.88
N GLN A 142 -10.38 4.53 11.62
CA GLN A 142 -11.46 4.94 10.72
C GLN A 142 -12.48 3.81 10.49
N LEU A 143 -12.01 2.58 10.23
CA LEU A 143 -12.87 1.40 10.06
C LEU A 143 -13.63 1.02 11.34
N SER A 144 -13.05 1.32 12.50
CA SER A 144 -13.67 1.03 13.80
C SER A 144 -14.57 2.16 14.31
N GLY A 145 -14.63 3.30 13.63
CA GLY A 145 -15.36 4.49 14.09
C GLY A 145 -14.77 5.12 15.36
N THR A 146 -13.49 4.90 15.64
CA THR A 146 -12.81 5.42 16.84
C THR A 146 -11.78 6.48 16.46
N ARG A 147 -11.50 7.43 17.37
CA ARG A 147 -10.43 8.41 17.18
C ARG A 147 -9.60 8.56 18.45
N ASP A 148 -8.50 7.83 18.52
CA ASP A 148 -7.54 7.85 19.62
C ASP A 148 -6.18 8.33 19.10
N ARG A 149 -5.90 9.62 19.35
CA ARG A 149 -4.63 10.26 18.96
C ARG A 149 -3.44 9.67 19.73
N GLY A 150 -3.64 9.26 20.99
CA GLY A 150 -2.57 8.69 21.81
C GLY A 150 -2.14 7.32 21.29
N ARG A 151 -3.12 6.50 20.89
CA ARG A 151 -2.88 5.22 20.20
C ARG A 151 -2.15 5.42 18.87
N LEU A 152 -2.57 6.40 18.07
CA LEU A 152 -1.95 6.70 16.77
C LEU A 152 -0.47 7.07 16.92
N VAL A 153 -0.14 7.95 17.87
CA VAL A 153 1.24 8.34 18.18
C VAL A 153 2.03 7.14 18.71
N SER A 154 1.42 6.35 19.61
CA SER A 154 2.07 5.17 20.18
C SER A 154 2.38 4.10 19.12
N ALA A 155 1.47 3.91 18.15
CA ALA A 155 1.68 3.00 17.03
C ALA A 155 2.83 3.48 16.14
N SER A 156 2.87 4.77 15.79
CA SER A 156 3.95 5.34 14.98
C SER A 156 5.31 5.20 15.67
N ILE A 157 5.40 5.57 16.96
CA ILE A 157 6.63 5.40 17.75
C ILE A 157 7.02 3.93 17.81
N ALA A 158 6.09 3.02 18.09
CA ALA A 158 6.36 1.58 18.12
C ALA A 158 6.90 1.06 16.76
N GLY A 159 6.35 1.54 15.65
CA GLY A 159 6.87 1.26 14.31
C GLY A 159 8.32 1.73 14.14
N THR A 160 8.63 2.95 14.60
CA THR A 160 9.97 3.54 14.48
C THR A 160 11.01 2.90 15.38
N ILE A 161 10.72 2.73 16.67
CA ILE A 161 11.72 2.28 17.65
C ILE A 161 11.84 0.76 17.72
N SER A 162 10.77 0.04 17.38
CA SER A 162 10.69 -1.40 17.52
C SER A 162 10.73 -2.07 16.14
N HIS A 163 9.66 -1.93 15.36
CA HIS A 163 9.45 -2.73 14.15
C HIS A 163 10.59 -2.59 13.12
N GLY A 164 10.90 -1.36 12.70
CA GLY A 164 11.89 -1.12 11.65
C GLY A 164 13.29 -1.67 11.96
N PRO A 165 13.89 -1.34 13.13
CA PRO A 165 15.17 -1.92 13.53
C PRO A 165 15.11 -3.45 13.70
N GLN A 166 14.07 -3.98 14.34
CA GLN A 166 13.93 -5.43 14.56
C GLN A 166 13.90 -6.19 13.23
N LEU A 167 13.09 -5.73 12.27
CA LEU A 167 12.96 -6.37 10.96
C LEU A 167 14.25 -6.25 10.13
N HIS A 168 14.97 -5.13 10.25
CA HIS A 168 16.28 -4.99 9.62
C HIS A 168 17.26 -6.05 10.12
N PHE A 169 17.46 -6.15 11.44
CA PHE A 169 18.40 -7.12 11.99
C PHE A 169 17.96 -8.56 11.74
N TRP A 170 16.65 -8.84 11.78
CA TRP A 170 16.11 -10.16 11.48
C TRP A 170 16.42 -10.61 10.04
N THR A 171 16.13 -9.76 9.06
CA THR A 171 16.40 -10.06 7.64
C THR A 171 17.89 -10.21 7.36
N VAL A 172 18.75 -9.42 8.01
CA VAL A 172 20.21 -9.57 7.91
C VAL A 172 20.68 -10.88 8.54
N ALA A 173 20.15 -11.25 9.71
CA ALA A 173 20.51 -12.50 10.38
C ALA A 173 20.11 -13.73 9.56
N LEU A 174 18.90 -13.76 9.00
CA LEU A 174 18.43 -14.86 8.14
C LEU A 174 19.30 -15.05 6.89
N GLU A 175 19.85 -13.97 6.33
CA GLU A 175 20.79 -14.04 5.20
C GLU A 175 22.20 -14.44 5.64
N HIS A 176 22.66 -13.96 6.80
CA HIS A 176 23.96 -14.34 7.36
C HIS A 176 24.06 -15.85 7.62
N PHE A 177 22.98 -16.46 8.13
CA PHE A 177 22.91 -17.90 8.35
C PHE A 177 22.56 -18.72 7.11
N GLN A 178 22.40 -18.07 5.93
CA GLN A 178 22.14 -18.71 4.64
C GLN A 178 21.01 -19.76 4.67
N LEU A 179 19.97 -19.49 5.46
CA LEU A 179 18.88 -20.46 5.65
C LEU A 179 18.11 -20.68 4.34
N PRO A 180 17.64 -21.91 4.06
CA PRO A 180 16.78 -22.15 2.90
C PRO A 180 15.48 -21.37 3.02
N LEU A 181 14.87 -21.01 1.89
CA LEU A 181 13.64 -20.21 1.82
C LEU A 181 12.53 -20.72 2.75
N ALA A 182 12.29 -22.03 2.74
CA ALA A 182 11.28 -22.65 3.59
C ALA A 182 11.56 -22.45 5.09
N ALA A 183 12.82 -22.49 5.52
CA ALA A 183 13.20 -22.25 6.91
C ALA A 183 13.04 -20.77 7.28
N LYS A 184 13.41 -19.83 6.40
CA LYS A 184 13.17 -18.39 6.59
C LYS A 184 11.68 -18.11 6.83
N VAL A 185 10.83 -18.60 5.93
CA VAL A 185 9.37 -18.45 6.04
C VAL A 185 8.83 -19.12 7.31
N ALA A 186 9.27 -20.34 7.64
CA ALA A 186 8.81 -21.04 8.84
C ALA A 186 9.16 -20.28 10.12
N LEU A 187 10.38 -19.75 10.22
CA LEU A 187 10.83 -18.93 11.36
C LEU A 187 10.03 -17.62 11.45
N ASP A 188 9.77 -16.96 10.32
CA ASP A 188 8.93 -15.76 10.28
C ASP A 188 7.52 -16.03 10.76
N GLN A 189 6.91 -17.11 10.28
CA GLN A 189 5.54 -17.48 10.60
C GLN A 189 5.35 -18.01 12.03
N THR A 190 6.43 -18.26 12.77
CA THR A 190 6.35 -18.86 14.11
C THR A 190 7.05 -17.99 15.15
N VAL A 191 8.38 -18.09 15.23
CA VAL A 191 9.21 -17.44 16.24
C VAL A 191 9.11 -15.93 16.11
N PHE A 192 9.35 -15.41 14.91
CA PHE A 192 9.39 -13.97 14.70
C PHE A 192 8.01 -13.34 14.81
N SER A 193 6.98 -13.94 14.20
CA SER A 193 5.59 -13.46 14.33
C SER A 193 5.14 -13.41 15.80
N LEU A 194 5.45 -14.43 16.61
CA LEU A 194 5.07 -14.42 18.03
C LEU A 194 5.81 -13.32 18.80
N TYR A 195 7.12 -13.21 18.58
CA TYR A 195 7.97 -12.20 19.18
C TYR A 195 7.55 -10.77 18.81
N LEU A 196 7.39 -10.48 17.51
CA LEU A 196 7.12 -9.16 16.98
C LEU A 196 5.73 -8.65 17.41
N ASN A 197 4.71 -9.51 17.36
CA ASN A 197 3.38 -9.16 17.84
C ASN A 197 3.36 -8.87 19.36
N ALA A 198 4.12 -9.64 20.14
CA ALA A 198 4.24 -9.41 21.58
C ALA A 198 5.00 -8.11 21.88
N ALA A 199 6.11 -7.86 21.19
CA ALA A 199 6.89 -6.64 21.30
C ALA A 199 6.03 -5.41 20.96
N PHE A 200 5.29 -5.45 19.85
CA PHE A 200 4.37 -4.37 19.48
C PHE A 200 3.32 -4.09 20.55
N CYS A 201 2.68 -5.14 21.09
CA CYS A 201 1.70 -4.99 22.17
C CYS A 201 2.32 -4.34 23.42
N VAL A 202 3.53 -4.76 23.81
CA VAL A 202 4.23 -4.24 24.99
C VAL A 202 4.63 -2.78 24.78
N VAL A 203 5.32 -2.46 23.68
CA VAL A 203 5.79 -1.10 23.39
C VAL A 203 4.62 -0.13 23.25
N SER A 204 3.59 -0.49 22.49
CA SER A 204 2.41 0.37 22.28
C SER A 204 1.64 0.64 23.57
N ASP A 205 1.41 -0.38 24.40
CA ASP A 205 0.70 -0.21 25.68
C ASP A 205 1.55 0.56 26.70
N MET A 206 2.88 0.35 26.73
CA MET A 206 3.79 1.11 27.60
C MET A 206 3.82 2.60 27.25
N LEU A 207 3.82 2.95 25.96
CA LEU A 207 3.75 4.34 25.49
C LEU A 207 2.43 5.01 25.90
N GLN A 208 1.34 4.23 25.99
CA GLN A 208 0.05 4.67 26.54
C GLN A 208 -0.01 4.64 28.07
N ARG A 209 1.13 4.44 28.75
CA ARG A 209 1.25 4.35 30.23
C ARG A 209 0.38 3.26 30.84
N ARG A 210 0.10 2.18 30.10
CA ARG A 210 -0.61 1.01 30.62
C ARG A 210 0.38 0.10 31.38
N PRO A 211 -0.08 -0.62 32.41
CA PRO A 211 0.81 -1.47 33.19
C PRO A 211 1.34 -2.65 32.36
N LEU A 212 2.63 -2.95 32.48
CA LEU A 212 3.32 -4.02 31.73
C LEU A 212 2.60 -5.38 31.84
N ARG A 213 2.09 -5.71 33.04
CA ARG A 213 1.32 -6.96 33.26
C ARG A 213 0.07 -7.03 32.38
N ALA A 214 -0.61 -5.91 32.14
CA ALA A 214 -1.78 -5.87 31.25
C ALA A 214 -1.37 -6.04 29.78
N ALA A 215 -0.26 -5.42 29.37
CA ALA A 215 0.27 -5.53 28.01
C ALA A 215 0.71 -6.97 27.69
N LEU A 216 1.45 -7.62 28.60
CA LEU A 216 1.87 -9.02 28.47
C LEU A 216 0.67 -9.97 28.45
N ARG A 217 -0.34 -9.71 29.29
CA ARG A 217 -1.59 -10.46 29.27
C ARG A 217 -2.25 -10.30 27.91
N LYS A 218 -2.45 -9.08 27.41
CA LYS A 218 -3.02 -8.80 26.08
C LYS A 218 -2.28 -9.55 24.97
N ALA A 219 -0.94 -9.46 24.94
CA ALA A 219 -0.09 -10.17 23.98
C ALA A 219 -0.32 -11.69 24.01
N ARG A 220 -0.26 -12.31 25.20
CA ARG A 220 -0.49 -13.77 25.36
C ARG A 220 -1.87 -14.19 24.88
N CYS A 221 -2.86 -13.33 25.05
CA CYS A 221 -4.25 -13.62 24.75
C CYS A 221 -4.56 -13.45 23.26
N ALA A 222 -3.91 -12.49 22.62
CA ALA A 222 -4.00 -12.25 21.18
C ALA A 222 -3.06 -13.17 20.37
N ALA A 223 -2.04 -13.78 20.98
CA ALA A 223 -1.01 -14.57 20.31
C ALA A 223 -1.59 -15.61 19.33
N TRP A 224 -2.44 -16.52 19.81
CA TRP A 224 -2.99 -17.57 18.96
C TRP A 224 -3.97 -17.08 17.88
N PRO A 225 -4.94 -16.18 18.19
CA PRO A 225 -5.77 -15.55 17.16
C PRO A 225 -4.97 -14.82 16.08
N CYS A 226 -3.96 -14.04 16.47
CA CYS A 226 -3.11 -13.29 15.54
C CYS A 226 -2.24 -14.21 14.70
N LEU A 227 -1.67 -15.28 15.28
CA LEU A 227 -0.86 -16.25 14.55
C LEU A 227 -1.67 -16.96 13.46
N LYS A 228 -2.88 -17.43 13.79
CA LYS A 228 -3.79 -18.06 12.81
C LYS A 228 -4.21 -17.11 11.69
N ALA A 229 -4.46 -15.83 12.01
CA ALA A 229 -4.73 -14.83 10.98
C ALA A 229 -3.48 -14.57 10.12
N GLY A 230 -2.30 -14.56 10.74
CA GLY A 230 -1.02 -14.33 10.09
C GLY A 230 -0.69 -15.41 9.07
N TRP A 231 -0.93 -16.68 9.40
CA TRP A 231 -0.73 -17.81 8.48
C TRP A 231 -1.61 -17.76 7.22
N ARG A 232 -2.65 -16.92 7.18
CA ARG A 232 -3.45 -16.72 5.96
C ARG A 232 -2.94 -15.57 5.09
N PHE A 233 -2.16 -14.65 5.66
CA PHE A 233 -1.74 -13.41 5.01
C PHE A 233 -0.25 -13.42 4.67
N TRP A 234 0.59 -13.82 5.62
CA TRP A 234 2.03 -13.63 5.56
C TRP A 234 2.84 -14.72 4.83
N PRO A 235 2.42 -15.98 4.64
CA PRO A 235 3.28 -16.97 3.97
C PRO A 235 3.64 -16.57 2.54
N LEU A 236 2.64 -16.18 1.73
CA LEU A 236 2.88 -15.73 0.35
C LEU A 236 3.74 -14.47 0.32
N ALA A 237 3.45 -13.51 1.20
CA ALA A 237 4.22 -12.28 1.34
C ALA A 237 5.70 -12.56 1.66
N HIS A 238 6.00 -13.45 2.60
CA HIS A 238 7.37 -13.79 2.97
C HIS A 238 8.09 -14.63 1.91
N ILE A 239 7.38 -15.51 1.20
CA ILE A 239 7.93 -16.21 0.03
C ILE A 239 8.44 -15.18 -0.98
N LEU A 240 7.63 -14.17 -1.33
CA LEU A 240 8.03 -13.08 -2.24
C LEU A 240 9.18 -12.24 -1.65
N THR A 241 9.11 -11.90 -0.37
CA THR A 241 10.13 -11.11 0.35
C THR A 241 11.52 -11.73 0.23
N TYR A 242 11.63 -13.05 0.39
CA TYR A 242 12.91 -13.75 0.41
C TYR A 242 13.36 -14.31 -0.94
N SER A 243 12.48 -14.33 -1.95
CA SER A 243 12.80 -14.83 -3.30
C SER A 243 13.11 -13.72 -4.29
N VAL A 244 12.32 -12.64 -4.32
CA VAL A 244 12.40 -11.61 -5.36
C VAL A 244 12.91 -10.28 -4.83
N ILE A 245 12.60 -9.94 -3.58
CA ILE A 245 12.89 -8.60 -3.04
C ILE A 245 14.34 -8.52 -2.53
N PRO A 246 15.14 -7.54 -3.01
CA PRO A 246 16.52 -7.38 -2.57
C PRO A 246 16.57 -6.89 -1.12
N LEU A 247 17.62 -7.29 -0.38
CA LEU A 247 17.73 -7.12 1.07
C LEU A 247 17.47 -5.69 1.56
N HIS A 248 17.94 -4.66 0.83
CA HIS A 248 17.76 -3.27 1.24
C HIS A 248 16.30 -2.79 1.16
N LEU A 249 15.48 -3.39 0.29
CA LEU A 249 14.07 -3.02 0.07
C LEU A 249 13.07 -3.89 0.86
N ARG A 250 13.51 -4.99 1.47
CA ARG A 250 12.61 -5.92 2.17
C ARG A 250 11.78 -5.28 3.26
N VAL A 251 12.37 -4.36 4.03
CA VAL A 251 11.62 -3.66 5.09
C VAL A 251 10.55 -2.74 4.50
N LEU A 252 10.83 -2.02 3.41
CA LEU A 252 9.81 -1.21 2.73
C LEU A 252 8.67 -2.07 2.18
N TRP A 253 9.01 -3.22 1.58
CA TRP A 253 8.03 -4.17 1.08
C TRP A 253 7.12 -4.70 2.20
N VAL A 254 7.71 -5.12 3.32
CA VAL A 254 6.94 -5.59 4.48
C VAL A 254 6.12 -4.45 5.09
N ASP A 255 6.67 -3.25 5.24
CA ASP A 255 5.98 -2.05 5.72
C ASP A 255 4.73 -1.73 4.89
N ALA A 256 4.79 -1.90 3.56
CA ALA A 256 3.64 -1.68 2.68
C ALA A 256 2.50 -2.67 2.95
N LEU A 257 2.82 -3.94 3.20
CA LEU A 257 1.84 -4.96 3.58
C LEU A 257 1.35 -4.77 5.02
N GLU A 258 2.22 -4.27 5.89
CA GLU A 258 1.97 -4.03 7.31
C GLU A 258 0.83 -3.03 7.52
N VAL A 259 0.69 -2.02 6.64
CA VAL A 259 -0.44 -1.08 6.65
C VAL A 259 -1.79 -1.82 6.67
N GLY A 260 -1.93 -2.83 5.81
CA GLY A 260 -3.13 -3.68 5.77
C GLY A 260 -3.22 -4.62 6.97
N TRP A 261 -2.08 -5.18 7.40
CA TRP A 261 -2.01 -6.07 8.56
C TRP A 261 -2.46 -5.40 9.86
N VAL A 262 -2.07 -4.14 10.12
CA VAL A 262 -2.45 -3.39 11.33
C VAL A 262 -3.98 -3.25 11.47
N ALA A 263 -4.71 -3.11 10.35
CA ALA A 263 -6.16 -3.10 10.36
C ALA A 263 -6.76 -4.48 10.74
N ILE A 264 -6.18 -5.56 10.22
CA ILE A 264 -6.56 -6.94 10.58
C ILE A 264 -6.27 -7.20 12.07
N LEU A 265 -5.07 -6.82 12.53
CA LEU A 265 -4.62 -6.96 13.92
C LEU A 265 -5.57 -6.29 14.90
N SER A 266 -6.00 -5.07 14.59
CA SER A 266 -6.99 -4.33 15.39
C SER A 266 -8.30 -5.10 15.55
N THR A 267 -8.77 -5.71 14.45
CA THR A 267 -10.00 -6.53 14.45
C THR A 267 -9.82 -7.82 15.26
N CYS A 268 -8.68 -8.51 15.12
CA CYS A 268 -8.36 -9.72 15.88
C CYS A 268 -8.30 -9.46 17.39
N ILE A 269 -7.67 -8.35 17.80
CA ILE A 269 -7.57 -7.95 19.20
C ILE A 269 -8.95 -7.63 19.77
N ALA A 270 -9.78 -6.87 19.05
CA ALA A 270 -11.13 -6.52 19.48
C ALA A 270 -12.02 -7.77 19.67
N ARG A 271 -12.01 -8.70 18.71
CA ARG A 271 -12.77 -9.97 18.80
C ARG A 271 -12.31 -10.86 19.96
N SER A 272 -11.00 -10.92 20.19
CA SER A 272 -10.42 -11.71 21.29
C SER A 272 -10.81 -11.17 22.67
N ALA A 273 -11.00 -9.85 22.79
CA ALA A 273 -11.53 -9.24 24.00
C ALA A 273 -13.03 -9.54 24.19
N ALA A 274 -13.83 -9.45 23.13
CA ALA A 274 -15.28 -9.70 23.16
C ALA A 274 -15.63 -11.15 23.57
N MET A 275 -15.02 -12.15 22.93
CA MET A 275 -15.28 -13.56 23.25
C MET A 275 -15.01 -13.91 24.72
N ARG A 276 -14.11 -13.18 25.39
CA ARG A 276 -13.81 -13.43 26.79
C ARG A 276 -14.81 -12.86 27.77
N ILE A 277 -15.45 -11.75 27.42
CA ILE A 277 -16.55 -11.20 28.21
C ILE A 277 -17.69 -12.22 28.24
N ASP A 278 -17.94 -12.91 27.13
CA ASP A 278 -18.96 -13.96 27.04
C ASP A 278 -18.56 -15.20 27.85
N THR A 279 -17.31 -15.67 27.77
CA THR A 279 -16.84 -16.82 28.57
C THR A 279 -16.64 -16.52 30.05
N ALA A 280 -16.61 -15.25 30.46
CA ALA A 280 -16.58 -14.84 31.87
C ALA A 280 -18.00 -14.69 32.46
N LYS A 281 -19.05 -14.74 31.63
CA LYS A 281 -20.47 -14.73 32.05
C LYS A 281 -21.18 -16.11 32.13
N PRO A 282 -20.55 -17.30 32.27
CA PRO A 282 -21.29 -18.53 32.48
C PRO A 282 -21.63 -18.66 33.97
N GLY A 283 -22.69 -17.97 34.41
CA GLY A 283 -23.17 -18.09 35.79
C GLY A 283 -24.42 -17.28 36.12
N ALA A 284 -24.65 -16.15 35.46
CA ALA A 284 -25.78 -15.29 35.80
C ALA A 284 -27.12 -15.71 35.16
N GLN A 285 -27.10 -16.49 34.08
CA GLN A 285 -28.33 -16.86 33.34
C GLN A 285 -28.88 -18.25 33.71
N SER A 286 -28.08 -19.13 34.31
CA SER A 286 -28.55 -20.46 34.74
C SER A 286 -29.24 -20.42 36.12
N VAL A 287 -28.80 -19.54 37.03
CA VAL A 287 -29.41 -19.41 38.36
C VAL A 287 -30.78 -18.72 38.30
N ALA A 288 -30.97 -17.79 37.36
CA ALA A 288 -32.26 -17.12 37.15
C ALA A 288 -33.37 -18.05 36.63
N LYS A 289 -33.01 -19.17 35.98
CA LYS A 289 -33.99 -20.12 35.42
C LYS A 289 -34.42 -21.22 36.39
N VAL A 290 -33.65 -21.46 37.46
CA VAL A 290 -34.01 -22.44 38.52
C VAL A 290 -34.89 -21.80 39.60
N ALA A 291 -34.85 -20.48 39.78
CA ALA A 291 -35.66 -19.76 40.76
C ALA A 291 -37.10 -19.46 40.33
N GLN A 292 -37.57 -19.98 39.19
CA GLN A 292 -38.91 -19.73 38.63
C GLN A 292 -39.78 -20.99 38.48
N LEU A 293 -39.47 -22.10 39.18
CA LEU A 293 -40.42 -23.21 39.30
C LEU A 293 -41.46 -22.88 40.38
N PRO A 294 -42.77 -22.80 40.05
CA PRO A 294 -43.81 -22.66 41.05
C PRO A 294 -43.97 -23.96 41.85
N ASP A 295 -44.02 -23.80 43.17
CA ASP A 295 -44.30 -24.84 44.16
C ASP A 295 -45.73 -25.34 43.98
N HIS A 296 -45.90 -26.53 43.41
CA HIS A 296 -47.18 -27.23 43.35
C HIS A 296 -47.30 -28.15 44.56
N ARG A 297 -47.99 -27.66 45.60
CA ARG A 297 -48.72 -28.50 46.56
C ARG A 297 -50.04 -28.96 45.97
#